data_AF-A0A848YC84-F1
#
_entry.id   AF-A0A848YC84-F1
#
_cell.length_a   1.000
_cell.length_b   1.000
_cell.length_c   1.000
_cell.angle_alpha   90.00
_cell.angle_beta   90.00
_cell.angle_gamma   90.00
#
_symmetry.space_group_name_H-M   'P 1'
#
loop_
_entity.id
_entity.type
_entity.pdbx_description
1 polymer ?
#
loop_
_entity_poly.entity_id
_entity_poly.type
_entity_poly.pdbx_seq_one_letter_code
_entity_poly.pdbx_strand_id
1 'polypeptide(L)'
;TDLTAQEEVIITSGDLREAVAASMALPGLIRAPDVKGRTLVDGALSNPVPFERVADGTDLIVAIDVTGGRVSEGENESASNLLRAFRSIYVMQHQITELRREKVDPQIYIRPKIDHFRAGEFFKVREIMAASAPAKDELKRALEVAVKAQGG
;
A
#
# COMPACT_ATOMS: atom_id res chain seq x y z
N THR A 1 -0.16 8.18 -8.86
CA THR A 1 -1.32 8.17 -9.78
C THR A 1 -1.44 9.52 -10.45
N ASP A 2 -1.60 9.59 -11.76
CA ASP A 2 -1.90 10.85 -12.48
C ASP A 2 -3.41 11.07 -12.49
N LEU A 3 -3.88 12.16 -11.88
CA LEU A 3 -5.31 12.46 -11.80
C LEU A 3 -5.91 12.89 -13.14
N THR A 4 -5.11 13.52 -14.00
CA THR A 4 -5.59 14.04 -15.29
C THR A 4 -5.65 12.91 -16.31
N ALA A 5 -4.59 12.10 -16.38
CA ALA A 5 -4.49 10.97 -17.30
C ALA A 5 -5.19 9.70 -16.78
N GLN A 6 -5.58 9.66 -15.51
CA GLN A 6 -6.24 8.52 -14.85
C GLN A 6 -5.42 7.23 -14.90
N GLU A 7 -4.09 7.35 -14.80
CA GLU A 7 -3.16 6.22 -14.96
C GLU A 7 -2.15 6.10 -13.81
N GLU A 8 -1.58 4.90 -13.70
CA GLU A 8 -0.44 4.64 -12.86
C GLU A 8 0.82 5.24 -13.50
N VAL A 9 1.62 5.97 -12.69
CA VAL A 9 2.88 6.58 -13.14
C VAL A 9 4.02 5.93 -12.39
N ILE A 10 4.95 5.31 -13.12
CA ILE A 10 6.18 4.76 -12.55
C ILE A 10 7.31 5.76 -12.72
N ILE A 11 7.90 6.18 -11.60
CA ILE A 11 9.03 7.10 -11.58
C ILE A 11 10.30 6.28 -11.36
N THR A 12 11.10 6.11 -12.41
CA THR A 12 12.37 5.33 -12.36
C THR A 12 13.62 6.21 -12.35
N SER A 13 13.47 7.53 -12.47
CA SER A 13 14.58 8.48 -12.57
C SER A 13 14.14 9.89 -12.15
N GLY A 14 15.11 10.74 -11.77
CA GLY A 14 14.87 12.11 -11.31
C GLY A 14 15.19 12.30 -9.82
N ASP A 15 14.63 13.35 -9.23
CA ASP A 15 14.81 13.63 -7.80
C ASP A 15 13.99 12.65 -6.94
N LEU A 16 14.68 11.96 -6.03
CA LEU A 16 14.06 10.95 -5.17
C LEU A 16 13.05 11.56 -4.19
N ARG A 17 13.29 12.77 -3.67
CA ARG A 17 12.40 13.41 -2.70
C ARG A 17 11.10 13.83 -3.38
N GLU A 18 11.17 14.36 -4.60
CA GLU A 18 9.98 14.67 -5.40
C GLU A 18 9.18 13.41 -5.72
N ALA A 19 9.85 12.34 -6.17
CA ALA A 19 9.19 11.07 -6.48
C ALA A 19 8.47 10.48 -5.27
N VAL A 20 9.13 10.45 -4.12
CA VAL A 20 8.59 9.94 -2.86
C VAL A 20 7.46 10.84 -2.34
N ALA A 21 7.60 12.17 -2.42
CA ALA A 21 6.55 13.11 -2.04
C ALA A 21 5.30 13.00 -2.93
N ALA A 22 5.46 12.83 -4.25
CA ALA A 22 4.35 12.57 -5.16
C ALA A 22 3.67 11.22 -4.86
N SER A 23 4.45 10.19 -4.50
CA SER A 23 3.93 8.86 -4.17
C SER A 23 3.12 8.79 -2.87
N MET A 24 3.35 9.71 -1.91
CA MET A 24 2.65 9.77 -0.62
C MET A 24 1.61 10.91 -0.54
N ALA A 25 1.30 11.56 -1.66
CA ALA A 25 0.43 12.73 -1.69
C ALA A 25 -1.06 12.34 -1.56
N LEU A 26 -1.53 12.28 -0.32
CA LEU A 26 -2.92 11.95 0.02
C LEU A 26 -3.90 13.06 -0.41
N PRO A 27 -4.85 12.79 -1.33
CA PRO A 27 -5.84 13.78 -1.75
C PRO A 27 -6.60 14.39 -0.56
N GLY A 28 -6.68 15.71 -0.52
CA GLY A 28 -7.36 16.45 0.55
C GLY A 28 -6.58 16.57 1.86
N LEU A 29 -5.41 15.95 1.99
CA LEU A 29 -4.57 16.00 3.21
C LEU A 29 -3.13 16.44 2.94
N ILE A 30 -2.49 15.89 1.90
CA ILE A 30 -1.09 16.16 1.55
C ILE A 30 -1.03 16.51 0.06
N ARG A 31 -0.50 17.70 -0.25
CA ARG A 31 -0.32 18.16 -1.64
C ARG A 31 0.93 17.53 -2.26
N ALA A 32 0.82 17.04 -3.49
CA ALA A 32 1.97 16.59 -4.27
C ALA A 32 2.82 17.76 -4.78
N PRO A 33 4.14 17.57 -4.95
CA PRO A 33 4.94 18.47 -5.77
C PRO A 33 4.52 18.38 -7.25
N ASP A 34 4.73 19.46 -8.00
CA ASP A 34 4.59 19.44 -9.46
C ASP A 34 5.71 18.59 -10.07
N VAL A 35 5.38 17.41 -10.60
CA VAL A 35 6.34 16.54 -11.25
C VAL A 35 6.12 16.61 -12.76
N LYS A 36 7.01 17.33 -13.46
CA LYS A 36 6.99 17.46 -14.93
C LYS A 36 5.62 17.93 -15.48
N GLY A 37 4.94 18.82 -14.76
CA GLY A 37 3.62 19.35 -15.15
C GLY A 37 2.47 18.36 -15.03
N ARG A 38 2.64 17.26 -14.30
CA ARG A 38 1.59 16.28 -14.02
C ARG A 38 0.95 16.52 -12.65
N THR A 39 -0.37 16.34 -12.59
CA THR A 39 -1.12 16.36 -11.33
C THR A 39 -1.06 14.97 -10.68
N LEU A 40 0.01 14.72 -9.94
CA LEU A 40 0.19 13.44 -9.26
C LEU A 40 -0.47 13.43 -7.88
N VAL A 41 -0.98 12.26 -7.49
CA VAL A 41 -1.41 11.92 -6.13
C VAL A 41 -0.89 10.53 -5.77
N ASP A 42 -1.14 10.13 -4.53
CA ASP A 42 -0.77 8.84 -3.95
C ASP A 42 -0.97 7.67 -4.94
N GLY A 43 0.05 6.81 -5.02
CA GLY A 43 0.07 5.62 -5.89
C GLY A 43 -1.03 4.63 -5.55
N ALA A 44 -1.47 4.58 -4.29
CA ALA A 44 -2.45 3.63 -3.83
C ALA A 44 -3.82 3.78 -4.47
N LEU A 45 -4.16 4.93 -5.08
CA LEU A 45 -5.40 5.04 -5.85
C LEU A 45 -5.43 4.16 -7.11
N SER A 46 -4.27 3.84 -7.70
CA SER A 46 -4.17 3.05 -8.94
C SER A 46 -3.50 1.70 -8.71
N ASN A 47 -2.49 1.65 -7.84
CA ASN A 47 -1.77 0.43 -7.50
C ASN A 47 -1.30 0.44 -6.04
N PRO A 48 -2.13 -0.06 -5.09
CA PRO A 48 -1.83 -0.03 -3.65
C PRO A 48 -0.62 -0.87 -3.25
N VAL A 49 -0.45 -2.03 -3.87
CA VAL A 49 0.68 -2.93 -3.61
C VAL A 49 1.26 -3.35 -4.96
N PRO A 50 2.22 -2.59 -5.53
CA PRO A 50 2.68 -2.75 -6.90
C PRO A 50 3.67 -3.91 -7.08
N PHE A 51 3.35 -5.10 -6.57
CA PHE A 51 4.25 -6.27 -6.57
C PHE A 51 4.57 -6.78 -7.99
N GLU A 52 3.66 -6.60 -8.95
CA GLU A 52 3.85 -6.99 -10.35
C GLU A 52 4.86 -6.10 -11.07
N ARG A 53 5.12 -4.88 -10.57
CA ARG A 53 6.10 -3.96 -11.16
C ARG A 53 7.54 -4.43 -10.98
N VAL A 54 7.75 -5.38 -10.09
CA VAL A 54 9.05 -6.02 -9.82
C VAL A 54 9.06 -7.50 -10.19
N ALA A 55 8.03 -8.02 -10.87
CA ALA A 55 7.95 -9.43 -11.19
C ALA A 55 8.96 -9.86 -12.25
N ASP A 56 9.22 -9.01 -13.23
CA ASP A 56 10.15 -9.31 -14.31
C ASP A 56 11.59 -9.41 -13.78
N GLY A 57 12.18 -10.59 -13.89
CA GLY A 57 13.56 -10.85 -13.50
C GLY A 57 13.79 -11.03 -11.99
N THR A 58 12.73 -11.20 -11.19
CA THR A 58 12.82 -11.45 -9.76
C THR A 58 12.43 -12.89 -9.43
N ASP A 59 13.30 -13.62 -8.73
CA ASP A 59 13.05 -15.01 -8.34
C ASP A 59 11.99 -15.13 -7.22
N LEU A 60 11.92 -14.12 -6.35
CA LEU A 60 11.05 -14.13 -5.17
C LEU A 60 10.48 -12.73 -4.90
N ILE A 61 9.16 -12.62 -4.94
CA ILE A 61 8.43 -11.40 -4.64
C ILE A 61 7.84 -11.50 -3.23
N VAL A 62 8.19 -10.53 -2.39
CA VAL A 62 7.61 -10.34 -1.06
C VAL A 62 6.72 -9.10 -1.09
N ALA A 63 5.41 -9.29 -1.06
CA ALA A 63 4.43 -8.22 -0.97
C ALA A 63 4.06 -7.98 0.49
N ILE A 64 4.22 -6.74 0.96
CA ILE A 64 3.78 -6.30 2.29
C ILE A 64 2.61 -5.34 2.11
N ASP A 65 1.43 -5.79 2.50
CA ASP A 65 0.19 -5.04 2.40
C ASP A 65 -0.14 -4.37 3.73
N VAL A 66 -0.01 -3.05 3.75
CA VAL A 66 -0.37 -2.18 4.89
C VAL A 66 -1.59 -1.31 4.58
N THR A 67 -2.33 -1.62 3.50
CA THR A 67 -3.53 -0.86 3.13
C THR A 67 -4.57 -0.99 4.24
N GLY A 68 -5.25 0.12 4.57
CA GLY A 68 -6.19 0.19 5.68
C GLY A 68 -7.24 -0.93 5.64
N GLY A 69 -7.58 -1.49 6.79
CA GLY A 69 -8.49 -2.64 6.86
C GLY A 69 -9.89 -2.32 7.35
N ARG A 70 -10.64 -3.40 7.56
CA ARG A 70 -12.07 -3.40 7.82
C ARG A 70 -12.39 -2.59 9.08
N VAL A 71 -13.22 -1.57 8.88
CA VAL A 71 -13.79 -0.75 9.95
C VAL A 71 -14.81 -1.60 10.72
N SER A 72 -14.78 -1.50 12.05
CA SER A 72 -15.75 -2.17 12.91
C SER A 72 -17.18 -1.68 12.68
N GLU A 73 -18.16 -2.59 12.81
CA GLU A 73 -19.58 -2.24 12.79
C GLU A 73 -19.87 -1.21 13.90
N GLY A 74 -20.50 -0.08 13.54
CA GLY A 74 -20.82 1.04 14.43
C GLY A 74 -19.96 2.30 14.25
N GLU A 75 -18.71 2.18 13.81
CA GLU A 75 -17.88 3.37 13.54
C GLU A 75 -18.28 4.11 12.25
N ASN A 76 -19.03 3.46 11.36
CA ASN A 76 -19.41 4.04 10.07
C ASN A 76 -20.69 4.88 10.12
N GLU A 77 -21.56 4.62 11.10
CA GLU A 77 -22.81 5.36 11.28
C GLU A 77 -22.60 6.73 11.93
N SER A 78 -21.57 6.85 12.78
CA SER A 78 -21.19 8.10 13.44
C SER A 78 -20.17 8.94 12.65
N ALA A 79 -19.64 8.40 11.56
CA ALA A 79 -18.62 9.05 10.75
C ALA A 79 -19.20 10.16 9.86
N SER A 80 -18.45 11.27 9.73
CA SER A 80 -18.77 12.31 8.75
C SER A 80 -18.74 11.73 7.32
N ASN A 81 -19.50 12.32 6.40
CA ASN A 81 -19.49 11.91 4.99
C ASN A 81 -18.10 11.96 4.37
N LEU A 82 -17.25 12.90 4.80
CA LEU A 82 -15.85 12.96 4.38
C LEU A 82 -15.05 11.74 4.85
N LEU A 83 -15.20 11.35 6.12
CA LEU A 83 -14.53 10.16 6.65
C LEU A 83 -15.02 8.87 5.97
N ARG A 84 -16.32 8.81 5.64
CA ARG A 84 -16.88 7.70 4.84
C ARG A 84 -16.28 7.65 3.44
N ALA A 85 -16.10 8.79 2.78
CA ALA A 85 -15.44 8.85 1.47
C ALA A 85 -13.99 8.35 1.52
N PHE A 86 -13.22 8.74 2.55
CA PHE A 86 -11.87 8.20 2.76
C PHE A 86 -11.88 6.68 3.00
N ARG A 87 -12.87 6.16 3.71
CA ARG A 87 -13.02 4.70 3.91
C ARG A 87 -13.32 3.96 2.62
N SER A 88 -14.15 4.53 1.74
CA SER A 88 -14.42 3.95 0.42
C SER A 88 -13.15 3.81 -0.42
N ILE A 89 -12.18 4.73 -0.27
CA ILE A 89 -10.87 4.61 -0.92
C ILE A 89 -10.17 3.32 -0.48
N TYR A 90 -10.09 3.02 0.82
CA TYR A 90 -9.47 1.77 1.29
C TYR A 90 -10.18 0.51 0.79
N VAL A 91 -11.50 0.53 0.69
CA VAL A 91 -12.26 -0.59 0.09
C VAL A 91 -11.86 -0.79 -1.38
N MET A 92 -11.80 0.29 -2.16
CA MET A 92 -11.37 0.22 -3.56
C MET A 92 -9.92 -0.27 -3.68
N GLN A 93 -9.02 0.20 -2.82
CA GLN A 93 -7.62 -0.25 -2.78
C GLN A 93 -7.53 -1.76 -2.52
N HIS A 94 -8.31 -2.29 -1.57
CA HIS A 94 -8.35 -3.73 -1.31
C HIS A 94 -8.81 -4.50 -2.55
N GLN A 95 -9.88 -4.05 -3.23
CA GLN A 95 -10.35 -4.70 -4.46
C GLN A 95 -9.33 -4.65 -5.59
N ILE A 96 -8.65 -3.50 -5.79
CA ILE A 96 -7.58 -3.38 -6.79
C ILE A 96 -6.46 -4.39 -6.50
N THR A 97 -6.07 -4.52 -5.23
CA THR A 97 -4.99 -5.41 -4.83
C THR A 97 -5.36 -6.88 -5.07
N GLU A 98 -6.57 -7.31 -4.68
CA GLU A 98 -7.04 -8.67 -4.95
C GLU A 98 -7.09 -8.98 -6.45
N LEU A 99 -7.62 -8.06 -7.27
CA LEU A 99 -7.66 -8.22 -8.74
C LEU A 99 -6.26 -8.29 -9.38
N ARG A 100 -5.26 -7.61 -8.80
CA ARG A 100 -3.87 -7.72 -9.27
C ARG A 100 -3.25 -9.06 -8.86
N ARG A 101 -3.60 -9.58 -7.68
CA ARG A 101 -3.11 -10.89 -7.21
C ARG A 101 -3.61 -12.05 -8.05
N GLU A 102 -4.80 -11.93 -8.65
CA GLU A 102 -5.29 -12.90 -9.64
C GLU A 102 -4.39 -13.02 -10.88
N LYS A 103 -3.66 -11.96 -11.22
CA LYS A 103 -2.77 -11.91 -12.40
C LYS A 103 -1.34 -12.30 -12.07
N VAL A 104 -0.84 -11.81 -10.94
CA VAL A 104 0.50 -12.09 -10.44
C VAL A 104 0.37 -12.37 -8.95
N ASP A 105 0.52 -13.62 -8.53
CA ASP A 105 0.48 -13.95 -7.11
C ASP A 105 1.92 -13.90 -6.55
N PRO A 106 2.24 -12.94 -5.67
CA PRO A 106 3.55 -12.88 -5.04
C PRO A 106 3.74 -14.12 -4.15
N GLN A 107 4.93 -14.70 -4.18
CA GLN A 107 5.22 -15.94 -3.44
C GLN A 107 5.04 -15.78 -1.94
N ILE A 108 5.29 -14.58 -1.42
CA ILE A 108 5.06 -14.25 -0.02
C ILE A 108 4.20 -12.98 0.02
N TYR A 109 3.03 -13.08 0.64
CA TYR A 109 2.12 -11.96 0.87
C TYR A 109 1.86 -11.83 2.37
N ILE A 110 2.31 -10.72 2.97
CA ILE A 110 2.18 -10.45 4.40
C ILE A 110 1.28 -9.25 4.60
N ARG A 111 0.24 -9.42 5.42
CA ARG A 111 -0.66 -8.33 5.83
C ARG A 111 -0.62 -8.17 7.35
N PRO A 112 0.16 -7.22 7.89
CA PRO A 112 0.22 -6.99 9.33
C PRO A 112 -1.15 -6.57 9.89
N LYS A 113 -1.47 -6.99 11.12
CA LYS A 113 -2.76 -6.68 11.78
C LYS A 113 -2.77 -5.25 12.36
N ILE A 114 -2.64 -4.26 11.48
CA ILE A 114 -2.58 -2.83 11.81
C ILE A 114 -3.79 -2.04 11.33
N ASP A 115 -4.84 -2.73 10.90
CA ASP A 115 -6.05 -2.14 10.28
C ASP A 115 -6.79 -1.11 11.16
N HIS A 116 -6.56 -1.15 12.47
CA HIS A 116 -7.18 -0.24 13.44
C HIS A 116 -6.43 1.09 13.60
N PHE A 117 -5.23 1.23 13.03
CA PHE A 117 -4.49 2.48 13.01
C PHE A 117 -4.90 3.33 11.80
N ARG A 118 -5.00 4.64 11.99
CA ARG A 118 -5.39 5.58 10.94
C ARG A 118 -4.16 6.28 10.36
N ALA A 119 -4.20 6.65 9.08
CA ALA A 119 -3.08 7.29 8.36
C ALA A 119 -2.54 8.58 9.04
N GLY A 120 -3.33 9.25 9.87
CA GLY A 120 -2.91 10.44 10.63
C GLY A 120 -2.34 10.17 12.03
N GLU A 121 -2.27 8.93 12.50
CA GLU A 121 -1.88 8.59 13.88
C GLU A 121 -0.36 8.47 14.06
N PHE A 122 0.39 9.49 13.63
CA PHE A 122 1.86 9.50 13.65
C PHE A 122 2.47 9.28 15.04
N PHE A 123 1.76 9.64 16.11
CA PHE A 123 2.24 9.49 17.49
C PHE A 123 2.13 8.06 18.04
N LYS A 124 1.42 7.15 17.35
CA LYS A 124 1.24 5.75 17.75
C LYS A 124 2.30 4.81 17.17
N VAL A 125 3.47 5.35 16.79
CA VAL A 125 4.51 4.58 16.10
C VAL A 125 4.96 3.34 16.90
N ARG A 126 5.04 3.43 18.23
CA ARG A 126 5.47 2.30 19.07
C ARG A 126 4.43 1.19 19.05
N GLU A 127 3.16 1.55 19.12
CA GLU A 127 2.02 0.65 19.07
C GLU A 127 1.89 -0.01 17.70
N ILE A 128 2.07 0.75 16.60
CA ILE A 128 2.08 0.22 15.24
C ILE A 128 3.20 -0.80 15.06
N MET A 129 4.41 -0.49 15.54
CA MET A 129 5.56 -1.40 15.49
C MET A 129 5.36 -2.65 16.35
N ALA A 130 4.73 -2.52 17.52
CA ALA A 130 4.39 -3.67 18.36
C ALA A 130 3.33 -4.56 17.70
N ALA A 131 2.30 -3.96 17.09
CA ALA A 131 1.24 -4.67 16.39
C ALA A 131 1.73 -5.38 15.12
N SER A 132 2.76 -4.84 14.45
CA SER A 132 3.36 -5.46 13.26
C SER A 132 4.43 -6.51 13.60
N ALA A 133 4.88 -6.62 14.85
CA ALA A 133 5.94 -7.55 15.25
C ALA A 133 5.68 -9.02 14.86
N PRO A 134 4.46 -9.59 15.00
CA PRO A 134 4.18 -10.96 14.56
C PRO A 134 4.38 -11.19 13.05
N ALA A 135 4.15 -10.16 12.23
CA ALA A 135 4.30 -10.24 10.78
C ALA A 135 5.77 -10.43 10.37
N LYS A 136 6.73 -9.93 11.18
CA LYS A 136 8.16 -10.20 10.99
C LYS A 136 8.47 -11.69 11.12
N ASP A 137 7.92 -12.36 12.14
CA ASP A 137 8.18 -13.78 12.37
C ASP A 137 7.51 -14.65 11.30
N GLU A 138 6.33 -14.25 10.84
CA GLU A 138 5.65 -14.85 9.70
C GLU A 138 6.49 -14.74 8.42
N LEU A 139 6.95 -13.53 8.10
CA LEU A 139 7.83 -13.29 6.97
C LEU A 139 9.11 -14.14 7.05
N LYS A 140 9.74 -14.21 8.22
CA LYS A 140 10.94 -15.02 8.42
C LYS A 140 10.69 -16.50 8.08
N ARG A 141 9.60 -17.08 8.58
CA ARG A 141 9.23 -18.48 8.27
C ARG A 141 8.94 -18.68 6.79
N ALA A 142 8.21 -17.75 6.17
CA ALA A 142 7.88 -17.82 4.75
C ALA A 142 9.15 -17.75 3.87
N LEU A 143 10.09 -16.86 4.21
CA LEU A 143 11.38 -16.75 3.53
C LEU A 143 12.21 -18.03 3.66
N GLU A 144 12.29 -18.62 4.86
CA GLU A 144 13.03 -19.88 5.07
C GLU A 144 12.47 -21.02 4.21
N VAL A 145 11.15 -21.08 4.03
CA VAL A 145 10.50 -22.07 3.15
C VAL A 145 10.79 -21.78 1.68
N ALA A 146 10.62 -20.53 1.24
CA ALA A 146 10.79 -20.14 -0.15
C ALA A 146 12.24 -20.30 -0.65
N VAL A 147 13.23 -19.90 0.17
CA VAL A 147 14.65 -20.04 -0.17
C VAL A 147 15.06 -21.51 -0.27
N LYS A 148 14.53 -22.39 0.61
CA LYS A 148 14.80 -23.84 0.52
C LYS A 148 14.20 -24.46 -0.74
N ALA A 149 13.04 -23.98 -1.20
CA ALA A 149 12.41 -24.48 -2.41
C ALA A 149 13.14 -24.09 -3.71
N GLN A 150 13.96 -23.03 -3.68
CA GLN A 150 14.77 -22.58 -4.82
C GLN A 150 16.17 -23.21 -4.89
N GLY A 151 16.64 -23.80 -3.79
CA GLY A 151 17.99 -24.36 -3.66
C GLY A 151 18.13 -25.86 -3.93
N GLY A 152 17.10 -26.50 -4.52
CA GLY A 152 17.11 -27.92 -4.93
C GLY A 152 16.82 -28.06 -6.41
#